data_AF-C4IHI3-F1
#
_entry.id   AF-C4IHI3-F1
#
_cell.length_a   1.000
_cell.length_b   1.000
_cell.length_c   1.000
_cell.angle_alpha   90.00
_cell.angle_beta   90.00
_cell.angle_gamma   90.00
#
_symmetry.space_group_name_H-M   'P 1'
#
loop_
_entity.id
_entity.type
_entity.pdbx_description
1 polymer ?
#
loop_
_entity_poly.entity_id
_entity_poly.type
_entity_poly.pdbx_seq_one_letter_code
_entity_poly.pdbx_strand_id
1 'polypeptide(L)' 'MTLTEFEKRYTKSRQGYIDMLTGRLVYCPCNIGFKITQDDCIESRDCNECWSEVKEYLKFRDE' A
#
# COMPACT_ATOMS: atom_id res chain seq x y z
N MET A 1 -6.96 0.70 -9.34
CA MET A 1 -5.49 0.69 -9.35
C MET A 1 -5.00 -0.73 -9.43
N THR A 2 -4.37 -1.12 -10.54
CA THR A 2 -3.68 -2.41 -10.79
C THR A 2 -2.32 -2.46 -10.10
N LEU A 3 -1.70 -3.64 -10.04
CA LEU A 3 -0.33 -3.78 -9.53
C LEU A 3 0.64 -2.96 -10.39
N THR A 4 0.49 -3.03 -11.71
CA THR A 4 1.34 -2.28 -12.66
C THR A 4 1.20 -0.76 -12.47
N GLU A 5 -0.03 -0.26 -12.27
CA GLU A 5 -0.26 1.16 -11.97
C GLU A 5 0.35 1.55 -10.63
N PHE A 6 0.26 0.69 -9.62
CA PHE A 6 0.85 0.92 -8.31
C PHE A 6 2.37 1.01 -8.40
N GLU A 7 3.04 0.05 -9.04
CA GLU A 7 4.50 0.01 -9.14
C GLU A 7 5.08 1.15 -9.99
N LYS A 8 4.31 1.67 -10.96
CA LYS A 8 4.71 2.87 -11.71
C LYS A 8 4.56 4.16 -10.90
N ARG A 9 3.56 4.23 -10.02
CA ARG A 9 3.21 5.44 -9.28
C ARG A 9 3.91 5.54 -7.92
N TYR A 10 4.18 4.43 -7.27
CA TYR A 10 4.64 4.40 -5.88
C TYR A 10 6.02 3.77 -5.74
N THR A 11 6.95 4.50 -5.15
CA THR A 11 8.32 4.02 -4.87
C THR A 11 8.46 3.66 -3.39
N LYS A 12 9.00 2.47 -3.10
CA LYS A 12 9.22 2.02 -1.72
C LYS A 12 10.22 2.94 -1.01
N SER A 13 9.87 3.37 0.20
CA SER A 13 10.70 4.13 1.15
C SER A 13 10.91 3.31 2.43
N ARG A 14 11.72 3.82 3.35
CA ARG A 14 11.97 3.17 4.65
C ARG A 14 10.73 3.12 5.56
N GLN A 15 9.76 4.00 5.35
CA GLN A 15 8.59 4.19 6.23
C GLN A 15 7.25 4.00 5.49
N GLY A 16 7.25 3.48 4.25
CA GLY A 16 6.06 3.36 3.42
C GLY A 16 6.38 3.53 1.94
N TYR A 17 5.52 4.25 1.21
CA TYR A 17 5.67 4.50 -0.23
C TYR A 17 5.59 5.98 -0.56
N ILE A 18 6.42 6.44 -1.50
CA ILE A 18 6.35 7.81 -2.03
C ILE A 18 5.48 7.80 -3.28
N ASP A 19 4.41 8.59 -3.29
CA ASP A 19 3.62 8.85 -4.50
C ASP A 19 4.40 9.78 -5.42
N MET A 20 4.85 9.27 -6.55
CA MET A 20 5.67 10.02 -7.51
C MET A 20 4.89 11.15 -8.21
N LEU A 21 3.55 11.15 -8.17
CA LEU A 21 2.75 12.23 -8.73
C LEU A 21 2.66 13.43 -7.78
N THR A 22 2.57 13.19 -6.48
CA THR A 22 2.35 14.24 -5.48
C THR A 22 3.58 14.54 -4.61
N GLY A 23 4.62 13.70 -4.69
CA GLY A 23 5.80 13.75 -3.84
C GLY A 23 5.53 13.39 -2.37
N ARG A 24 4.32 12.94 -2.04
CA ARG A 24 3.91 12.67 -0.66
C ARG A 24 4.34 11.28 -0.22
N LEU A 25 4.86 11.20 1.00
CA LEU A 25 5.09 9.94 1.68
C LEU A 25 3.74 9.41 2.21
N VAL A 26 3.39 8.23 1.75
CA VAL A 26 2.20 7.46 2.12
C VAL A 26 2.66 6.37 3.08
N TYR A 27 2.32 6.56 4.36
CA TYR A 27 2.67 5.63 5.43
C TYR A 27 1.77 4.40 5.45
N CYS A 28 0.46 4.61 5.29
CA CYS A 28 -0.54 3.56 5.35
C CYS A 28 -1.32 3.47 4.04
N PRO A 29 -1.61 2.25 3.54
CA PRO A 29 -2.42 2.09 2.33
C PRO A 29 -3.83 2.70 2.42
N CYS A 30 -4.38 2.88 3.63
CA CYS A 30 -5.64 3.60 3.86
C CYS A 30 -5.62 5.03 3.31
N ASN A 31 -4.47 5.70 3.35
CA ASN A 31 -4.31 7.07 2.85
C ASN A 31 -4.52 7.17 1.32
N ILE A 32 -4.48 6.05 0.60
CA ILE A 32 -4.69 5.99 -0.85
C ILE A 32 -5.90 5.14 -1.24
N GLY A 33 -6.78 4.86 -0.27
CA GLY A 33 -8.09 4.24 -0.50
C GLY A 33 -8.12 2.71 -0.42
N PHE A 34 -7.05 2.04 0.01
CA PHE A 34 -7.16 0.63 0.39
C PHE A 34 -7.94 0.51 1.70
N LYS A 35 -8.98 -0.32 1.69
CA LYS A 35 -9.73 -0.64 2.90
C LYS A 35 -8.98 -1.73 3.65
N ILE A 36 -8.02 -1.32 4.47
CA ILE A 36 -7.44 -2.18 5.50
C ILE A 36 -8.44 -2.19 6.66
N THR A 37 -8.83 -3.37 7.12
CA THR A 37 -9.76 -3.49 8.24
C THR A 37 -9.05 -3.14 9.55
N GLN A 38 -9.83 -2.81 10.57
CA GLN A 38 -9.27 -2.53 11.90
C GLN A 38 -8.56 -3.77 12.47
N ASP A 39 -9.02 -4.97 12.10
CA ASP A 39 -8.40 -6.24 12.52
C ASP A 39 -7.02 -6.44 11.88
N ASP A 40 -6.85 -6.13 10.59
CA ASP A 40 -5.56 -6.16 9.90
C ASP A 40 -4.53 -5.21 10.57
N CYS A 41 -4.98 -4.07 11.09
CA CYS A 41 -4.15 -3.13 11.85
C CYS A 41 -3.83 -3.62 13.28
N ILE A 42 -4.72 -4.40 13.90
CA ILE A 42 -4.52 -4.93 15.27
C ILE A 42 -3.52 -6.09 15.26
N GLU A 43 -3.58 -6.96 14.25
CA GLU A 43 -2.59 -8.04 14.09
C GLU A 43 -1.22 -7.50 13.67
N SER A 44 -1.19 -6.52 12.76
CA SER A 44 0.05 -6.10 12.14
C SER A 44 0.84 -5.04 12.95
N ARG A 45 0.20 -4.26 13.84
CA ARG A 45 0.79 -3.16 14.66
C ARG A 45 1.65 -2.11 13.92
N ASP A 46 1.95 -2.31 12.64
CA ASP A 46 2.79 -1.49 11.78
C ASP A 46 2.19 -1.43 10.38
N CYS A 47 1.80 -0.24 9.93
CA CYS A 47 1.29 -0.01 8.58
C CYS A 47 2.31 -0.39 7.48
N ASN A 48 3.60 -0.54 7.81
CA ASN A 48 4.61 -1.05 6.88
C ASN A 48 4.30 -2.48 6.42
N GLU A 49 3.73 -3.31 7.30
CA GLU A 49 3.43 -4.71 7.02
C GLU A 49 2.17 -4.86 6.15
N CYS A 50 1.16 -4.00 6.34
CA CYS A 50 -0.06 -3.97 5.51
C CYS A 50 0.21 -3.72 4.01
N TRP A 51 1.38 -3.16 3.65
CA TRP A 51 1.76 -3.00 2.24
C TRP A 51 2.01 -4.33 1.53
N SER A 52 2.37 -5.38 2.26
CA SER A 52 2.57 -6.72 1.69
C SER A 52 1.23 -7.30 1.23
N GLU A 53 0.22 -7.23 2.09
CA GLU A 53 -1.15 -7.67 1.78
C GLU A 53 -1.74 -6.91 0.60
N VAL A 54 -1.53 -5.58 0.55
CA VAL A 54 -1.97 -4.77 -0.58
C VAL A 54 -1.33 -5.23 -1.89
N LYS A 55 -0.03 -5.56 -1.87
CA LYS A 55 0.64 -6.09 -3.06
C LYS A 55 0.12 -7.47 -3.46
N GLU A 56 -0.15 -8.34 -2.51
CA GLU A 56 -0.73 -9.66 -2.78
C GLU A 56 -2.16 -9.56 -3.33
N TYR A 57 -2.99 -8.71 -2.74
CA TYR A 57 -4.32 -8.40 -3.24
C TYR A 57 -4.27 -7.86 -4.68
N LEU A 58 -3.37 -6.92 -4.96
CA LEU A 58 -3.21 -6.37 -6.31
C LEU A 58 -2.71 -7.41 -7.32
N LYS A 59 -1.85 -8.35 -6.90
CA LYS A 59 -1.43 -9.48 -7.74
C LYS A 59 -2.61 -10.39 -8.09
N PHE A 60 -3.38 -10.83 -7.10
CA PHE A 60 -4.52 -11.71 -7.31
C PHE A 60 -5.62 -11.08 -8.16
N ARG A 61 -5.84 -9.77 -8.01
CA ARG A 61 -6.88 -9.05 -8.78
C ARG A 61 -6.50 -8.82 -10.25
N ASP A 62 -5.22 -8.94 -10.60
CA ASP A 62 -4.73 -8.79 -11.97
C ASP A 62 -4.59 -10.15 -12.70
N GLU A 63 -4.87 -11.28 -12.02
CA GLU A 63 -5.06 -12.64 -12.61
C GLU A 63 -6.51 -12.87 -13.07
#